data_AF-A0A8T3QJH8-F1
#
_entry.id   AF-A0A8T3QJH8-F1
#
_cell.length_a   1.000
_cell.length_b   1.000
_cell.length_c   1.000
_cell.angle_alpha   90.00
_cell.angle_beta   90.00
_cell.angle_gamma   90.00
#
_symmetry.space_group_name_H-M   'P 1'
#
loop_
_entity.id
_entity.type
_entity.pdbx_description
1 polymer ?
#
loop_
_entity_poly.entity_id
_entity_poly.type
_entity_poly.pdbx_seq_one_letter_code
_entity_poly.pdbx_strand_id
1 'polypeptide(L)'
;QLALTYDAAHVGGDVWSEELAWLRRAVGVLGHKLVAGELDIAPSTLTDALLERERKSIKGEWIAKIRQLSSDAMRQEWLRIVSRPLGYEPERLASMTPEEELRLVRELLKVEAPSVLRAIDKELGR
;
A
#
# COMPACT_ATOMS: atom_id res chain seq x y z
N GLN A 1 20.91 -33.81 5.20
CA GLN A 1 20.55 -32.94 4.06
C GLN A 1 19.14 -32.43 4.31
N LEU A 2 18.97 -31.16 4.64
CA LEU A 2 17.65 -30.53 4.70
C LEU A 2 17.29 -30.10 3.28
N ALA A 3 16.29 -30.74 2.67
CA ALA A 3 15.73 -30.32 1.40
C ALA A 3 14.70 -29.22 1.70
N LEU A 4 15.09 -27.96 1.54
CA LEU A 4 14.14 -26.85 1.50
C LEU A 4 13.44 -26.90 0.14
N THR A 5 12.23 -27.47 0.09
CA THR A 5 11.31 -27.30 -1.03
C THR A 5 10.76 -25.88 -0.97
N TYR A 6 11.51 -24.91 -1.49
CA TYR A 6 11.00 -23.57 -1.76
C TYR A 6 10.11 -23.64 -3.00
N ASP A 7 8.80 -23.67 -2.79
CA ASP A 7 7.81 -23.52 -3.86
C ASP A 7 7.25 -22.09 -3.83
N ALA A 8 7.80 -21.25 -4.71
CA ALA A 8 7.35 -19.86 -4.87
C ALA A 8 5.87 -19.74 -5.24
N ALA A 9 5.26 -20.78 -5.83
CA ALA A 9 3.83 -20.79 -6.17
C ALA A 9 2.95 -20.97 -4.92
N HIS A 10 3.40 -21.76 -3.93
CA HIS A 10 2.70 -21.91 -2.65
C HIS A 10 2.83 -20.66 -1.77
N VAL A 11 4.05 -20.12 -1.64
CA VAL A 11 4.29 -18.90 -0.84
C VAL A 11 3.55 -17.69 -1.43
N GLY A 12 3.51 -17.56 -2.76
CA GLY A 12 2.76 -16.49 -3.43
C GLY A 12 1.24 -16.64 -3.32
N GLY A 13 0.72 -17.87 -3.29
CA GLY A 13 -0.73 -18.14 -3.20
C GLY A 13 -1.35 -17.76 -1.85
N ASP A 14 -0.67 -18.10 -0.75
CA ASP A 14 -1.16 -17.78 0.59
C ASP A 14 -1.12 -16.28 0.89
N VAL A 15 -0.04 -15.62 0.45
CA VAL A 15 0.12 -14.15 0.60
C VAL A 15 -0.91 -13.41 -0.24
N TRP A 16 -1.14 -13.84 -1.48
CA TRP A 16 -2.18 -13.26 -2.34
C TRP A 16 -3.58 -13.43 -1.74
N SER A 17 -3.87 -14.58 -1.16
CA SER A 17 -5.17 -14.84 -0.50
C SER A 17 -5.42 -13.88 0.66
N GLU A 18 -4.38 -13.62 1.48
CA GLU A 18 -4.45 -12.66 2.57
C GLU A 18 -4.56 -11.21 2.08
N GLU A 19 -3.80 -10.85 1.05
CA GLU A 19 -3.86 -9.53 0.44
C GLU A 19 -5.24 -9.26 -0.18
N LEU A 20 -5.83 -10.24 -0.85
CA LEU A 20 -7.17 -10.15 -1.41
C LEU A 20 -8.24 -10.03 -0.30
N ALA A 21 -8.10 -10.79 0.79
CA ALA A 21 -8.98 -10.65 1.94
C ALA A 21 -8.86 -9.25 2.56
N TRP A 22 -7.65 -8.70 2.63
CA TRP A 22 -7.41 -7.32 3.07
C TRP A 22 -8.07 -6.30 2.14
N LEU A 23 -7.91 -6.43 0.82
CA LEU A 23 -8.52 -5.55 -0.18
C LEU A 23 -10.04 -5.51 -0.06
N ARG A 24 -10.68 -6.67 0.12
CA ARG A 24 -12.14 -6.76 0.33
C ARG A 24 -12.58 -6.00 1.58
N ARG A 25 -11.84 -6.16 2.70
CA ARG A 25 -12.13 -5.40 3.93
C ARG A 25 -11.90 -3.91 3.74
N ALA A 26 -10.80 -3.52 3.10
CA ALA A 26 -10.47 -2.12 2.85
C ALA A 26 -11.55 -1.42 2.03
N VAL A 27 -11.98 -2.04 0.93
CA VAL A 27 -13.07 -1.52 0.10
C VAL A 27 -14.39 -1.47 0.87
N GLY A 28 -14.67 -2.46 1.71
CA GLY A 28 -15.86 -2.48 2.58
C GLY A 28 -15.89 -1.32 3.58
N VAL A 29 -14.75 -0.97 4.19
CA VAL A 29 -14.61 0.14 5.14
C VAL A 29 -14.66 1.50 4.44
N LEU A 30 -13.95 1.65 3.32
CA LEU A 30 -13.87 2.90 2.56
C LEU A 30 -15.17 3.22 1.80
N GLY A 31 -15.94 2.19 1.48
CA GLY A 31 -17.14 2.30 0.66
C GLY A 31 -16.85 2.03 -0.81
N HIS A 32 -17.56 1.04 -1.36
CA HIS A 32 -17.32 0.50 -2.70
C HIS A 32 -17.40 1.55 -3.82
N LYS A 33 -18.37 2.47 -3.75
CA LYS A 33 -18.55 3.52 -4.76
C LYS A 33 -17.43 4.55 -4.73
N LEU A 34 -16.95 4.90 -3.53
CA LEU A 34 -15.84 5.84 -3.36
C LEU A 34 -14.59 5.25 -3.99
N VAL A 35 -14.25 4.01 -3.64
CA VAL A 35 -13.06 3.35 -4.18
C VAL A 35 -13.15 3.19 -5.69
N ALA A 36 -14.29 2.79 -6.24
CA ALA A 36 -14.46 2.68 -7.69
C ALA A 36 -14.26 4.04 -8.41
N GLY A 37 -14.76 5.13 -7.81
CA GLY A 37 -14.54 6.49 -8.32
C GLY A 37 -13.08 6.92 -8.29
N GLU A 38 -12.38 6.65 -7.19
CA GLU A 38 -10.93 6.95 -7.04
C GLU A 38 -10.04 6.13 -7.98
N LEU A 39 -10.53 4.98 -8.45
CA LEU A 39 -9.87 4.11 -9.41
C LEU A 39 -10.29 4.38 -10.86
N ASP A 40 -11.23 5.30 -11.09
CA ASP A 40 -11.82 5.60 -12.40
C ASP A 40 -12.36 4.35 -13.13
N ILE A 41 -13.10 3.50 -12.40
CA ILE A 41 -13.71 2.28 -12.93
C ILE A 41 -15.17 2.15 -12.52
N ALA A 42 -15.90 1.29 -13.23
CA ALA A 42 -17.24 0.91 -12.82
C ALA A 42 -17.22 0.11 -11.50
N PRO A 43 -18.17 0.34 -10.57
CA PRO A 43 -18.27 -0.44 -9.34
C PRO A 43 -18.40 -1.95 -9.56
N SER A 44 -19.02 -2.37 -10.66
CA SER A 44 -19.12 -3.78 -11.06
C SER A 44 -17.75 -4.37 -11.37
N THR A 45 -16.89 -3.64 -12.10
CA THR A 45 -15.52 -4.06 -12.39
C THR A 45 -14.71 -4.28 -11.11
N LEU A 46 -14.86 -3.39 -10.13
CA LEU A 46 -14.23 -3.54 -8.82
C LEU A 46 -14.75 -4.79 -8.08
N THR A 47 -16.06 -5.04 -8.11
CA THR A 47 -16.67 -6.23 -7.50
C THR A 47 -16.16 -7.51 -8.14
N ASP A 48 -16.19 -7.60 -9.47
CA ASP A 48 -15.76 -8.78 -10.20
C ASP A 48 -14.26 -9.07 -9.99
N ALA A 49 -13.44 -8.01 -9.90
CA ALA A 49 -12.03 -8.13 -9.59
C ALA A 49 -11.78 -8.64 -8.16
N LEU A 50 -12.47 -8.08 -7.16
CA LEU A 50 -12.36 -8.54 -5.77
C LEU A 50 -12.90 -9.96 -5.57
N LEU A 51 -13.82 -10.42 -6.40
CA LEU A 51 -14.32 -11.81 -6.40
C LEU A 51 -13.46 -12.77 -7.22
N GLU A 52 -12.38 -12.29 -7.86
CA GLU A 52 -11.52 -13.06 -8.75
C GLU A 52 -12.28 -13.82 -9.86
N ARG A 53 -13.40 -13.25 -10.34
CA ARG A 53 -14.15 -13.84 -11.48
C ARG A 53 -13.29 -13.88 -12.74
N GLU A 54 -12.41 -12.89 -12.89
CA GLU A 54 -11.32 -12.88 -13.85
C GLU A 54 -9.99 -12.83 -13.10
N ARG A 55 -9.21 -13.92 -13.16
CA ARG A 55 -7.89 -13.99 -12.51
C ARG A 55 -6.98 -12.87 -13.03
N LYS A 56 -6.27 -12.19 -12.11
CA LYS A 56 -5.32 -11.09 -12.39
C LYS A 56 -5.93 -9.78 -12.90
N SER A 57 -7.22 -9.55 -12.66
CA SER A 57 -7.89 -8.27 -12.97
C SER A 57 -7.50 -7.13 -12.03
N ILE A 58 -7.03 -7.45 -10.81
CA ILE A 58 -6.54 -6.44 -9.86
C ILE A 58 -5.17 -5.93 -10.31
N LYS A 59 -5.10 -4.63 -10.60
CA LYS A 59 -3.87 -3.94 -10.98
C LYS A 59 -3.09 -3.47 -9.74
N GLY A 60 -1.76 -3.47 -9.82
CA GLY A 60 -0.91 -2.96 -8.74
C GLY A 60 -1.19 -1.50 -8.38
N GLU A 61 -1.54 -0.67 -9.36
CA GLU A 61 -1.93 0.74 -9.15
C GLU A 61 -3.20 0.86 -8.27
N TRP A 62 -4.12 -0.10 -8.34
CA TRP A 62 -5.32 -0.12 -7.51
C TRP A 62 -5.00 -0.44 -6.05
N ILE A 63 -4.12 -1.42 -5.82
CA ILE A 63 -3.65 -1.78 -4.48
C ILE A 63 -2.98 -0.56 -3.83
N ALA A 64 -2.11 0.14 -4.58
CA ALA A 64 -1.46 1.35 -4.10
C ALA A 64 -2.45 2.46 -3.74
N LYS A 65 -3.49 2.69 -4.57
CA LYS A 65 -4.54 3.67 -4.29
C LYS A 65 -5.38 3.29 -3.07
N ILE A 66 -5.85 2.04 -2.98
CA ILE A 66 -6.63 1.55 -1.84
C ILE A 66 -5.82 1.67 -0.54
N ARG A 67 -4.52 1.38 -0.59
CA ARG A 67 -3.60 1.60 0.54
C ARG A 67 -3.52 3.06 0.96
N GLN A 68 -3.43 3.99 0.01
CA GLN A 68 -3.37 5.43 0.31
C GLN A 68 -4.66 5.93 0.99
N LEU A 69 -5.81 5.42 0.55
CA LEU A 69 -7.12 5.77 1.12
C LEU A 69 -7.37 5.12 2.49
N SER A 70 -6.75 3.96 2.76
CA SER A 70 -6.93 3.19 3.98
C SER A 70 -6.34 3.88 5.22
N SER A 71 -6.90 3.57 6.39
CA SER A 71 -6.36 4.06 7.67
C SER A 71 -4.97 3.52 7.96
N ASP A 72 -4.23 4.19 8.86
CA ASP A 72 -2.92 3.75 9.32
C ASP A 72 -2.91 2.29 9.80
N ALA A 73 -3.91 1.90 10.58
CA ALA A 73 -4.03 0.54 11.10
C ALA A 73 -4.13 -0.49 9.96
N MET A 74 -4.93 -0.21 8.93
CA MET A 74 -5.08 -1.08 7.78
C MET A 74 -3.83 -1.09 6.90
N ARG A 75 -3.14 0.05 6.73
CA ARG A 75 -1.85 0.10 6.04
C ARG A 75 -0.79 -0.76 6.72
N GLN A 76 -0.72 -0.71 8.04
CA GLN A 76 0.21 -1.53 8.83
C GLN A 76 -0.11 -3.02 8.75
N GLU A 77 -1.39 -3.38 8.72
CA GLU A 77 -1.82 -4.76 8.48
C GLU A 77 -1.37 -5.27 7.10
N TRP A 78 -1.58 -4.47 6.04
CA TRP A 78 -1.11 -4.81 4.69
C TRP A 78 0.41 -4.97 4.64
N LEU A 79 1.17 -4.06 5.28
CA LEU A 79 2.62 -4.18 5.37
C LEU A 79 3.05 -5.49 6.02
N ARG A 80 2.38 -5.93 7.09
CA ARG A 80 2.65 -7.23 7.72
C ARG A 80 2.39 -8.39 6.76
N ILE A 81 1.27 -8.37 6.02
CA ILE A 81 0.92 -9.41 5.05
C ILE A 81 2.02 -9.57 3.98
N VAL A 82 2.49 -8.47 3.39
CA VAL A 82 3.49 -8.51 2.30
C VAL A 82 4.93 -8.73 2.79
N SER A 83 5.22 -8.39 4.05
CA SER A 83 6.57 -8.47 4.64
C SER A 83 6.86 -9.84 5.27
N ARG A 84 5.84 -10.48 5.86
CA ARG A 84 5.94 -11.82 6.47
C ARG A 84 6.61 -12.89 5.59
N PRO A 85 6.22 -13.09 4.31
CA PRO A 85 6.87 -14.09 3.44
C PRO A 85 8.34 -13.78 3.13
N LEU A 86 8.74 -12.52 3.27
CA LEU A 86 10.12 -12.07 3.07
C LEU A 86 10.97 -12.19 4.35
N GLY A 87 10.37 -12.64 5.45
CA GLY A 87 11.03 -12.71 6.76
C GLY A 87 11.23 -11.34 7.42
N TYR A 88 10.54 -10.30 6.95
CA TYR A 88 10.58 -8.97 7.54
C TYR A 88 9.39 -8.80 8.50
N GLU A 89 9.67 -8.39 9.74
CA GLU A 89 8.66 -7.88 10.65
C GLU A 89 8.67 -6.34 10.56
N PRO A 90 7.63 -5.71 9.99
CA PRO A 90 7.58 -4.28 9.85
C PRO A 90 7.34 -3.64 11.22
N GLU A 91 8.41 -3.19 11.86
CA GLU A 91 8.35 -2.36 13.05
C GLU A 91 8.16 -0.89 12.68
N ARG A 92 7.20 -0.22 13.32
CA ARG A 92 7.10 1.23 13.24
C ARG A 92 8.27 1.80 14.04
N LEU A 93 9.32 2.25 13.36
CA LEU A 93 10.44 2.99 13.95
C LEU A 93 9.93 4.34 14.48
N ALA A 94 9.34 4.32 15.67
CA ALA A 94 8.69 5.42 16.37
C ALA A 94 7.55 6.11 15.58
N SER A 95 6.52 6.56 16.27
CA SER A 95 5.66 7.63 15.73
C SER A 95 6.51 8.89 15.68
N MET A 96 7.08 9.20 14.50
CA MET A 96 7.77 10.47 14.29
C MET A 96 6.82 11.61 14.63
N THR A 97 7.30 12.62 15.33
CA THR A 97 6.51 13.85 15.48
C THR A 97 6.36 14.52 14.11
N PRO A 98 5.33 15.35 13.88
CA PRO A 98 5.18 16.08 12.61
C PRO A 98 6.45 16.85 12.20
N GLU A 99 7.22 17.35 13.17
CA GLU A 99 8.49 18.03 12.95
C GLU A 99 9.58 17.09 12.44
N GLU A 100 9.63 15.86 12.97
CA GLU A 100 10.60 14.85 12.56
C GLU A 100 10.29 14.31 11.17
N GLU A 101 9.01 14.10 10.85
CA GLU A 101 8.55 13.72 9.51
C GLU A 101 8.85 14.82 8.49
N LEU A 102 8.54 16.08 8.83
CA LEU A 102 8.85 17.23 7.97
C LEU A 102 10.35 17.34 7.72
N ARG A 103 11.18 17.13 8.74
CA ARG A 103 12.65 17.12 8.59
C ARG A 103 13.08 16.01 7.64
N LEU A 104 12.57 14.80 7.80
CA LEU A 104 12.97 13.65 6.98
C LEU A 104 12.53 13.82 5.53
N VAL A 105 11.30 14.29 5.29
CA VAL A 105 10.79 14.64 3.95
C VAL A 105 11.67 15.72 3.29
N ARG A 106 12.06 16.76 4.05
CA ARG A 106 12.94 17.82 3.51
C ARG A 106 14.33 17.29 3.17
N GLU A 107 14.92 16.42 3.99
CA GLU A 107 16.21 15.78 3.67
C GLU A 107 16.09 14.89 2.42
N LEU A 108 15.01 14.15 2.28
CA LEU A 108 14.76 13.31 1.11
C LEU A 108 14.58 14.17 -0.17
N LEU A 109 13.84 15.27 -0.08
CA LEU A 109 13.67 16.21 -1.18
C LEU A 109 14.96 16.93 -1.58
N LYS A 110 15.91 17.14 -0.65
CA LYS A 110 17.24 17.69 -1.00
C LYS A 110 18.01 16.77 -1.95
N VAL A 111 17.81 15.46 -1.83
CA VAL A 111 18.52 14.45 -2.63
C VAL A 111 17.75 14.16 -3.92
N GLU A 112 16.46 13.86 -3.79
CA GLU A 112 15.64 13.34 -4.90
C GLU A 112 15.00 14.43 -5.77
N ALA A 113 14.65 15.59 -5.19
CA ALA A 113 13.93 16.64 -5.90
C ALA A 113 14.25 18.07 -5.38
N PRO A 114 15.50 18.57 -5.55
CA PRO A 114 15.93 19.84 -4.96
C PRO A 114 15.13 21.06 -5.45
N SER A 115 14.61 21.00 -6.68
CA SER A 115 13.77 22.05 -7.26
C SER A 115 12.43 22.20 -6.55
N VAL A 116 11.84 21.08 -6.12
CA VAL A 116 10.58 21.06 -5.37
C VAL A 116 10.79 21.66 -3.98
N LEU A 117 11.89 21.32 -3.30
CA LEU A 117 12.22 21.90 -2.00
C LEU A 117 12.40 23.42 -2.08
N ARG A 118 13.10 23.93 -3.11
CA ARG A 118 13.26 25.38 -3.32
C ARG A 118 11.94 26.10 -3.57
N ALA A 119 11.00 25.49 -4.30
CA ALA A 119 9.69 26.06 -4.52
C ALA A 119 8.89 26.14 -3.21
N ILE A 120 8.94 25.09 -2.39
CA ILE A 120 8.30 25.06 -1.08
C ILE A 120 8.90 26.12 -0.14
N ASP A 121 10.22 26.27 -0.11
CA ASP A 121 10.88 27.26 0.76
C ASP A 121 10.55 28.70 0.35
N LYS A 122 10.48 28.95 -0.96
CA LYS A 122 10.05 30.24 -1.50
C LYS A 122 8.63 30.60 -1.09
N GLU A 123 7.69 29.66 -1.16
CA GLU A 123 6.28 29.89 -0.74
C GLU A 123 6.14 30.07 0.77
N LEU A 124 7.02 29.44 1.57
CA LEU A 124 7.04 29.55 3.03
C LEU A 124 7.87 30.74 3.55
N GLY A 125 8.47 31.54 2.66
CA GLY A 125 9.27 32.70 3.02
C GLY A 125 10.58 32.36 3.76
N ARG A 126 11.16 31.18 3.48
CA ARG A 126 12.41 30.69 4.07
C ARG A 126 13.57 30.67 3.09
#